data_AF-A0AAZ3S2V5-F1
#
_entry.id   AF-A0AAZ3S2V5-F1
#
_cell.length_a   1.000
_cell.length_b   1.000
_cell.length_c   1.000
_cell.angle_alpha   90.00
_cell.angle_beta   90.00
_cell.angle_gamma   90.00
#
_symmetry.space_group_name_H-M   'P 1'
#
loop_
_entity.id
_entity.type
_entity.pdbx_description
1 polymer ?
#
loop_
_entity_poly.entity_id
_entity_poly.type
_entity_poly.pdbx_seq_one_letter_code
_entity_poly.pdbx_strand_id
1 'polypeptide(L)'
;MCYFESVLSYLLSVEMINDLGLFYSRNVKAIVRLIADYPDLRKHNNCMASHLTPAIYAKLVDKATPNGYTLDQAIQTGVDNPGHPFIKTVGMVAGDEESYEVFADLLDPVIKERHNGYDPQTMTHPTDLDSSKLKSGKFDERYVLSSRVRTGRSIRGLSLPPACTRAERREVEKVVVDALAGLKGDLAGTYYSLTHMTDQEQQQLIDDHFLFDKPVSPLLTCSGMARDWPDARGIWHNNTKTFLIWINEEDHTRVISMEKGGNMKRVFDRFCTGLKEVERLIQEKGWEFMWNERLGYILTCPSNLGTGLRAGVHVNLPKLSKDPRFTKILDNLRLQKRGTGGVDTAAVGSTFDISNLDRLGQSEVQLVQTVVDGVNYLIECEKKLEKGQDIKIPPPVRK
;
A
#
# COMPACT_ATOMS: atom_id res chain seq x y z
N MET A 1 62.52 31.09 41.97
CA MET A 1 62.92 30.21 40.85
C MET A 1 62.53 28.79 41.20
N CYS A 2 61.82 27.99 40.42
CA CYS A 2 60.92 28.17 39.29
C CYS A 2 60.42 26.74 38.96
N TYR A 3 59.19 26.64 38.43
CA TYR A 3 58.57 25.47 37.79
C TYR A 3 58.11 24.30 38.67
N PHE A 4 56.95 24.44 39.30
CA PHE A 4 55.95 23.35 39.40
C PHE A 4 54.54 23.92 39.65
N GLU A 5 54.11 24.90 38.85
CA GLU A 5 52.72 25.38 38.80
C GLU A 5 52.33 25.75 37.36
N SER A 6 52.04 24.73 36.56
CA SER A 6 51.11 24.76 35.42
C SER A 6 50.59 23.33 35.35
N VAL A 7 49.29 22.99 35.39
CA VAL A 7 48.20 23.34 34.47
C VAL A 7 46.88 22.94 35.16
N LEU A 8 46.50 23.50 36.32
CA LEU A 8 45.30 22.98 37.02
C LEU A 8 44.40 23.99 37.75
N SER A 9 44.46 25.30 37.44
CA SER A 9 43.63 26.28 38.16
C SER A 9 42.96 27.38 37.31
N TYR A 10 42.78 27.23 36.00
CA TYR A 10 41.99 28.21 35.25
C TYR A 10 41.21 27.51 34.12
N LEU A 11 39.89 27.68 34.11
CA LEU A 11 38.86 27.14 33.19
C LEU A 11 38.19 25.81 33.56
N LEU A 12 37.77 25.67 34.82
CA LEU A 12 36.63 24.82 35.18
C LEU A 12 35.44 25.70 35.57
N SER A 13 34.60 26.06 34.58
CA SER A 13 33.20 26.36 34.87
C SER A 13 32.48 25.02 35.07
N VAL A 14 31.80 24.90 36.20
CA VAL A 14 31.06 23.70 36.63
C VAL A 14 29.95 23.30 35.64
N GLU A 15 29.58 24.18 34.71
CA GLU A 15 28.64 23.90 33.62
C GLU A 15 29.23 22.96 32.54
N MET A 16 30.52 23.07 32.21
CA MET A 16 31.10 22.29 31.11
C MET A 16 31.33 20.80 31.46
N ILE A 17 31.59 20.49 32.73
CA ILE A 17 31.71 19.10 33.23
C ILE A 17 30.33 18.43 33.31
N ASN A 18 29.29 19.17 33.71
CA ASN A 18 27.93 18.63 33.73
C ASN A 18 27.43 18.34 32.32
N ASP A 19 27.74 19.20 31.34
CA ASP A 19 27.43 18.96 29.93
C ASP A 19 28.19 17.75 29.38
N LEU A 20 29.48 17.59 29.66
CA LEU A 20 30.27 16.40 29.27
C LEU A 20 29.77 15.11 29.93
N GLY A 21 29.38 15.16 31.21
CA GLY A 21 28.82 14.01 31.94
C GLY A 21 27.41 13.62 31.49
N LEU A 22 26.54 14.60 31.20
CA LEU A 22 25.22 14.40 30.58
C LEU A 22 25.36 13.87 29.15
N PHE A 23 26.34 14.37 28.39
CA PHE A 23 26.66 13.90 27.05
C PHE A 23 27.17 12.46 27.06
N TYR A 24 28.06 12.10 27.98
CA TYR A 24 28.56 10.73 28.14
C TYR A 24 27.45 9.77 28.61
N SER A 25 26.62 10.19 29.57
CA SER A 25 25.49 9.41 30.11
C SER A 25 24.41 9.12 29.07
N ARG A 26 24.03 10.12 28.25
CA ARG A 26 23.07 9.96 27.16
C ARG A 26 23.60 9.02 26.08
N ASN A 27 24.87 9.15 25.70
CA ASN A 27 25.49 8.29 24.70
C ASN A 27 25.64 6.84 25.16
N VAL A 28 25.98 6.60 26.44
CA VAL A 28 26.05 5.24 26.99
C VAL A 28 24.67 4.57 27.07
N LYS A 29 23.62 5.29 27.51
CA LYS A 29 22.25 4.76 27.50
C LYS A 29 21.74 4.45 26.09
N ALA A 30 22.03 5.33 25.12
CA ALA A 30 21.69 5.12 23.72
C ALA A 30 22.42 3.88 23.14
N ILE A 31 23.71 3.70 23.44
CA ILE A 31 24.49 2.53 23.02
C ILE A 31 23.99 1.23 23.68
N VAL A 32 23.61 1.27 24.97
CA VAL A 32 23.07 0.08 25.66
C VAL A 32 21.71 -0.32 25.10
N ARG A 33 20.81 0.64 24.85
CA ARG A 33 19.54 0.37 24.14
C ARG A 33 19.76 -0.16 22.73
N LEU A 34 20.73 0.40 22.00
CA LEU A 34 21.09 -0.09 20.68
C LEU A 34 21.45 -1.57 20.66
N ILE A 35 22.18 -2.02 21.68
CA ILE A 35 22.62 -3.41 21.78
C ILE A 35 21.49 -4.31 22.30
N ALA A 36 20.60 -3.78 23.16
CA ALA A 36 19.53 -4.56 23.79
C ALA A 36 18.29 -4.71 22.90
N ASP A 37 17.89 -3.67 22.18
CA ASP A 37 16.58 -3.58 21.51
C ASP A 37 16.65 -3.74 19.99
N TYR A 38 17.84 -3.75 19.37
CA TYR A 38 17.98 -3.96 17.93
C TYR A 38 17.50 -5.36 17.51
N PRO A 39 16.61 -5.49 16.51
CA PRO A 39 16.01 -6.76 16.16
C PRO A 39 17.00 -7.73 15.49
N ASP A 40 16.88 -9.03 15.79
CA ASP A 40 17.60 -10.08 15.08
C ASP A 40 16.93 -10.36 13.72
N LEU A 41 17.54 -9.83 12.65
CA LEU A 41 17.03 -9.91 11.28
C LEU A 41 17.84 -10.86 10.39
N ARG A 42 18.69 -11.73 10.95
CA ARG A 42 19.65 -12.58 10.19
C ARG A 42 19.00 -13.53 9.19
N LYS A 43 17.71 -13.86 9.35
CA LYS A 43 16.95 -14.78 8.50
C LYS A 43 15.77 -14.12 7.80
N HIS A 44 15.79 -12.79 7.71
CA HIS A 44 14.67 -12.01 7.21
C HIS A 44 14.90 -11.59 5.75
N ASN A 45 13.83 -11.66 4.97
CA ASN A 45 13.77 -11.28 3.56
C ASN A 45 12.54 -10.39 3.32
N ASN A 46 12.63 -9.17 3.83
CA ASN A 46 11.70 -8.08 3.57
C ASN A 46 12.49 -6.77 3.36
N CYS A 47 11.85 -5.75 2.76
CA CYS A 47 12.54 -4.49 2.42
C CYS A 47 13.08 -3.77 3.68
N MET A 48 12.31 -3.73 4.77
CA MET A 48 12.71 -3.14 6.04
C MET A 48 14.01 -3.77 6.55
N ALA A 49 14.07 -5.10 6.61
CA ALA A 49 15.28 -5.81 7.07
C ALA A 49 16.48 -5.64 6.14
N SER A 50 16.25 -5.32 4.86
CA SER A 50 17.32 -5.04 3.90
C SER A 50 17.95 -3.65 4.11
N HIS A 51 17.27 -2.74 4.81
CA HIS A 51 17.67 -1.34 4.97
C HIS A 51 17.86 -0.90 6.42
N LEU A 52 17.32 -1.61 7.40
CA LEU A 52 17.56 -1.31 8.81
C LEU A 52 19.03 -1.58 9.14
N THR A 53 19.68 -0.59 9.74
CA THR A 53 21.06 -0.70 10.23
C THR A 53 21.11 -0.26 11.69
N PRO A 54 22.11 -0.69 12.47
CA PRO A 54 22.29 -0.19 13.83
C PRO A 54 22.34 1.34 13.89
N ALA A 55 22.99 2.00 12.93
CA ALA A 55 23.05 3.47 12.90
C ALA A 55 21.67 4.12 12.69
N ILE A 56 20.85 3.59 11.77
CA ILE A 56 19.48 4.09 11.52
C ILE A 56 18.60 3.84 12.75
N TYR A 57 18.67 2.64 13.33
CA TYR A 57 17.89 2.30 14.53
C TYR A 57 18.27 3.21 15.71
N ALA A 58 19.57 3.44 15.97
CA ALA A 58 20.06 4.37 16.98
C ALA A 58 19.45 5.77 16.85
N LYS A 59 19.38 6.25 15.60
CA LYS A 59 18.92 7.60 15.27
C LYS A 59 17.42 7.76 15.48
N LEU A 60 16.65 6.69 15.24
CA LEU A 60 15.20 6.74 15.16
C LEU A 60 14.45 6.12 16.35
N VAL A 61 15.09 5.26 17.16
CA VAL A 61 14.41 4.49 18.23
C VAL A 61 13.74 5.36 19.30
N ASP A 62 14.34 6.50 19.65
CA ASP A 62 13.76 7.44 20.62
C ASP A 62 12.84 8.49 19.95
N LYS A 63 12.58 8.38 18.64
CA LYS A 63 11.64 9.26 17.93
C LYS A 63 10.22 8.70 18.01
N ALA A 64 9.27 9.61 18.13
CA ALA A 64 7.85 9.32 18.01
C ALA A 64 7.17 10.40 17.16
N THR A 65 6.10 10.02 16.49
CA THR A 65 5.21 10.95 15.78
C THR A 65 4.42 11.80 16.79
N PRO A 66 3.70 12.86 16.37
CA PRO A 66 2.88 13.67 17.27
C PRO A 66 1.86 12.84 18.08
N ASN A 67 1.35 11.74 17.51
CA ASN A 67 0.41 10.83 18.15
C ASN A 67 1.09 9.69 18.93
N GLY A 68 2.43 9.71 19.06
CA GLY A 68 3.18 8.74 19.83
C GLY A 68 3.49 7.44 19.11
N TYR A 69 3.33 7.36 17.78
CA TYR A 69 3.72 6.18 17.01
C TYR A 69 5.24 6.08 16.93
N THR A 70 5.81 4.90 17.17
CA THR A 70 7.27 4.69 17.30
C THR A 70 7.85 3.86 16.14
N LEU A 71 9.18 3.88 16.03
CA LEU A 71 9.91 3.04 15.07
C LEU A 71 9.60 1.54 15.28
N ASP A 72 9.62 1.06 16.52
CA ASP A 72 9.39 -0.35 16.83
C ASP A 72 8.00 -0.79 16.37
N GLN A 73 6.97 0.02 16.60
CA GLN A 73 5.63 -0.23 16.09
C GLN A 73 5.60 -0.28 14.55
N ALA A 74 6.32 0.63 13.89
CA ALA A 74 6.42 0.67 12.44
C ALA A 74 7.04 -0.60 11.85
N ILE A 75 8.09 -1.15 12.48
CA ILE A 75 8.85 -2.30 11.96
C ILE A 75 8.35 -3.66 12.47
N GLN A 76 7.48 -3.70 13.49
CA GLN A 76 7.08 -4.92 14.19
C GLN A 76 6.63 -6.04 13.24
N THR A 77 5.78 -5.71 12.25
CA THR A 77 5.31 -6.70 11.27
C THR A 77 6.45 -7.33 10.47
N GLY A 78 7.51 -6.58 10.16
CA GLY A 78 8.69 -7.12 9.48
C GLY A 78 9.60 -7.91 10.40
N VAL A 79 9.66 -7.60 11.70
CA VAL A 79 10.39 -8.39 12.70
C VAL A 79 9.71 -9.74 12.91
N ASP A 80 8.38 -9.75 13.04
CA ASP A 80 7.61 -10.97 13.31
C ASP A 80 7.47 -11.86 12.06
N ASN A 81 7.53 -11.28 10.87
CA ASN A 81 7.37 -11.99 9.60
C ASN A 81 8.68 -11.98 8.78
N PRO A 82 9.52 -13.01 8.90
CA PRO A 82 10.82 -13.07 8.21
C PRO A 82 10.70 -13.19 6.69
N GLY A 83 9.51 -13.47 6.16
CA GLY A 83 9.27 -13.49 4.72
C GLY A 83 7.82 -13.84 4.43
N HIS A 84 7.51 -14.00 3.15
CA HIS A 84 6.19 -14.44 2.70
C HIS A 84 6.32 -15.49 1.59
N PRO A 85 5.47 -16.53 1.54
CA PRO A 85 5.63 -17.65 0.60
C PRO A 85 5.67 -17.25 -0.89
N PHE A 86 5.07 -16.12 -1.25
CA PHE A 86 4.84 -15.74 -2.66
C PHE A 86 5.53 -14.46 -3.11
N ILE A 87 5.92 -13.56 -2.20
CA ILE A 87 6.41 -12.22 -2.54
C ILE A 87 7.45 -11.73 -1.52
N LYS A 88 8.38 -10.85 -1.93
CA LYS A 88 9.15 -10.04 -0.98
C LYS A 88 8.22 -8.98 -0.38
N THR A 89 8.07 -8.97 0.94
CA THR A 89 7.21 -8.02 1.66
C THR A 89 7.96 -6.74 1.99
N VAL A 90 7.22 -5.67 2.34
CA VAL A 90 7.82 -4.41 2.79
C VAL A 90 8.41 -4.57 4.18
N GLY A 91 7.67 -5.16 5.13
CA GLY A 91 8.15 -5.38 6.51
C GLY A 91 8.05 -4.15 7.42
N MET A 92 7.32 -3.11 7.02
CA MET A 92 6.99 -2.00 7.91
C MET A 92 5.70 -1.28 7.44
N VAL A 93 5.07 -0.55 8.35
CA VAL A 93 3.84 0.22 8.15
C VAL A 93 3.93 1.61 8.78
N ALA A 94 3.14 2.55 8.28
CA ALA A 94 2.93 3.86 8.89
C ALA A 94 1.73 3.84 9.84
N GLY A 95 1.85 4.52 10.98
CA GLY A 95 0.75 4.69 11.94
C GLY A 95 -0.04 5.98 11.73
N ASP A 96 0.53 6.95 11.04
CA ASP A 96 -0.03 8.27 10.74
C ASP A 96 0.72 8.91 9.55
N GLU A 97 0.30 10.10 9.11
CA GLU A 97 0.91 10.79 7.96
C GLU A 97 2.38 11.16 8.27
N GLU A 98 2.64 11.59 9.50
CA GLU A 98 3.94 12.04 10.01
C GLU A 98 4.97 10.91 10.11
N SER A 99 4.54 9.66 10.23
CA SER A 99 5.42 8.48 10.20
C SER A 99 6.37 8.52 8.99
N TYR A 100 5.89 8.98 7.83
CA TYR A 100 6.68 9.08 6.60
C TYR A 100 7.75 10.17 6.62
N GLU A 101 7.65 11.13 7.52
CA GLU A 101 8.66 12.19 7.73
C GLU A 101 9.59 11.81 8.88
N VAL A 102 9.03 11.44 10.04
CA VAL A 102 9.78 11.13 11.26
C VAL A 102 10.74 9.95 11.05
N PHE A 103 10.32 8.95 10.28
CA PHE A 103 11.11 7.74 10.00
C PHE A 103 11.67 7.70 8.57
N ALA A 104 11.81 8.85 7.90
CA ALA A 104 12.24 8.95 6.50
C ALA A 104 13.59 8.26 6.22
N ASP A 105 14.56 8.31 7.15
CA ASP A 105 15.86 7.67 6.97
C ASP A 105 15.77 6.14 6.75
N LEU A 106 14.70 5.50 7.21
CA LEU A 106 14.40 4.09 6.94
C LEU A 106 13.36 3.93 5.82
N LEU A 107 12.31 4.74 5.82
CA LEU A 107 11.20 4.61 4.87
C LEU A 107 11.62 4.95 3.44
N ASP A 108 12.42 5.99 3.21
CA ASP A 108 12.85 6.40 1.87
C ASP A 108 13.64 5.29 1.14
N PRO A 109 14.69 4.66 1.73
CA PRO A 109 15.36 3.55 1.05
C PRO A 109 14.45 2.33 0.84
N VAL A 110 13.54 2.04 1.79
CA VAL A 110 12.53 0.97 1.64
C VAL A 110 11.58 1.26 0.47
N ILE A 111 11.11 2.50 0.34
CA ILE A 111 10.26 2.96 -0.77
C ILE A 111 11.03 2.84 -2.09
N LYS A 112 12.29 3.25 -2.11
CA LYS A 112 13.16 3.16 -3.29
C LYS A 112 13.36 1.74 -3.76
N GLU A 113 13.62 0.79 -2.86
CA GLU A 113 13.69 -0.63 -3.23
C GLU A 113 12.33 -1.12 -3.74
N ARG A 114 11.25 -0.85 -3.00
CA ARG A 114 9.93 -1.41 -3.28
C ARG A 114 9.34 -0.91 -4.60
N HIS A 115 9.62 0.34 -4.97
CA HIS A 115 9.13 1.00 -6.20
C HIS A 115 10.24 1.13 -7.26
N ASN A 116 11.19 0.19 -7.24
CA ASN A 116 12.16 -0.04 -8.31
C ASN A 116 12.95 1.21 -8.69
N GLY A 117 13.48 1.92 -7.68
CA GLY A 117 14.33 3.09 -7.83
C GLY A 117 13.64 4.45 -7.78
N TYR A 118 12.34 4.52 -7.50
CA TYR A 118 11.71 5.81 -7.19
C TYR A 118 12.29 6.37 -5.89
N ASP A 119 12.92 7.54 -5.94
CA ASP A 119 13.60 8.13 -4.79
C ASP A 119 12.79 9.34 -4.25
N PRO A 120 12.11 9.21 -3.10
CA PRO A 120 11.29 10.28 -2.53
C PRO A 120 12.05 11.56 -2.20
N GLN A 121 13.38 11.53 -2.14
CA GLN A 121 14.21 12.70 -1.83
C GLN A 121 14.50 13.55 -3.06
N THR A 122 14.37 12.98 -4.27
CA THR A 122 14.78 13.64 -5.52
C THR A 122 13.72 13.60 -6.61
N MET A 123 12.63 12.85 -6.40
CA MET A 123 11.55 12.66 -7.36
C MET A 123 10.21 13.12 -6.79
N THR A 124 9.30 13.50 -7.68
CA THR A 124 7.92 13.85 -7.37
C THR A 124 6.96 12.89 -8.04
N HIS A 125 5.76 12.76 -7.47
CA HIS A 125 4.75 11.83 -7.93
C HIS A 125 3.68 12.51 -8.78
N PRO A 126 3.48 12.09 -10.05
CA PRO A 126 2.39 12.61 -10.87
C PRO A 126 1.05 11.93 -10.53
N THR A 127 -0.01 12.71 -10.36
CA THR A 127 -1.40 12.23 -10.29
C THR A 127 -2.14 12.62 -11.57
N ASP A 128 -2.84 11.67 -12.20
CA ASP A 128 -3.63 11.91 -13.41
C ASP A 128 -4.84 10.96 -13.45
N LEU A 129 -5.98 11.47 -12.98
CA LEU A 129 -7.28 10.79 -13.00
C LEU A 129 -8.14 11.20 -14.22
N ASP A 130 -7.53 11.56 -15.34
CA ASP A 130 -8.24 11.83 -16.60
C ASP A 130 -8.42 10.54 -17.43
N SER A 131 -9.55 9.86 -17.22
CA SER A 131 -9.92 8.61 -17.91
C SER A 131 -10.01 8.75 -19.44
N SER A 132 -10.16 9.98 -19.96
CA SER A 132 -10.25 10.22 -21.41
C SER A 132 -8.94 9.88 -22.12
N LYS A 133 -7.80 10.04 -21.44
CA LYS A 133 -6.44 9.78 -21.97
C LYS A 133 -6.13 8.30 -22.16
N LEU A 134 -6.88 7.39 -21.53
CA LEU A 134 -6.67 5.96 -21.69
C LEU A 134 -6.99 5.53 -23.12
N LYS A 135 -6.00 4.94 -23.81
CA LYS A 135 -6.13 4.44 -25.18
C LYS A 135 -6.49 2.96 -25.15
N SER A 136 -7.36 2.54 -26.08
CA SER A 136 -7.92 1.18 -26.07
C SER A 136 -8.68 0.88 -24.75
N GLY A 137 -8.56 -0.32 -24.19
CA GLY A 137 -9.19 -0.71 -22.92
C GLY A 137 -10.44 -1.59 -23.07
N LYS A 138 -10.59 -2.25 -24.22
CA LYS A 138 -11.49 -3.40 -24.38
C LYS A 138 -10.65 -4.65 -24.71
N PHE A 139 -10.66 -5.61 -23.80
CA PHE A 139 -9.96 -6.89 -23.96
C PHE A 139 -10.82 -7.94 -24.67
N ASP A 140 -10.18 -8.99 -25.17
CA ASP A 140 -10.86 -10.18 -25.73
C ASP A 140 -11.48 -10.99 -24.58
N GLU A 141 -12.82 -10.95 -24.48
CA GLU A 141 -13.59 -11.56 -23.38
C GLU A 141 -13.59 -13.09 -23.38
N ARG A 142 -13.03 -13.73 -24.42
CA ARG A 142 -12.73 -15.17 -24.39
C ARG A 142 -11.63 -15.51 -23.39
N TYR A 143 -10.74 -14.55 -23.12
CA TYR A 143 -9.62 -14.71 -22.19
C TYR A 143 -9.85 -13.92 -20.90
N VAL A 144 -10.33 -12.67 -20.99
CA VAL A 144 -10.55 -11.81 -19.81
C VAL A 144 -11.96 -12.00 -19.25
N LEU A 145 -12.03 -12.51 -18.02
CA LEU A 145 -13.27 -12.83 -17.31
C LEU A 145 -13.84 -11.65 -16.53
N SER A 146 -12.97 -10.78 -16.01
CA SER A 146 -13.35 -9.58 -15.27
C SER A 146 -12.22 -8.57 -15.24
N SER A 147 -12.59 -7.29 -15.12
CA SER A 147 -11.68 -6.15 -15.04
C SER A 147 -11.93 -5.39 -13.73
N ARG A 148 -10.86 -4.96 -13.06
CA ARG A 148 -10.94 -4.27 -11.77
C ARG A 148 -9.85 -3.21 -11.63
N VAL A 149 -10.22 -2.05 -11.10
CA VAL A 149 -9.31 -1.00 -10.66
C VAL A 149 -9.59 -0.70 -9.19
N ARG A 150 -8.55 -0.68 -8.36
CA ARG A 150 -8.66 -0.28 -6.96
C ARG A 150 -7.59 0.72 -6.56
N THR A 151 -7.88 1.52 -5.54
CA THR A 151 -6.90 2.31 -4.79
C THR A 151 -7.27 2.35 -3.31
N GLY A 152 -6.50 3.05 -2.48
CA GLY A 152 -6.92 3.47 -1.16
C GLY A 152 -6.80 4.98 -0.97
N ARG A 153 -7.53 5.51 0.01
CA ARG A 153 -7.41 6.89 0.48
C ARG A 153 -7.44 6.93 2.00
N SER A 154 -6.63 7.82 2.57
CA SER A 154 -6.54 8.07 4.01
C SER A 154 -7.03 9.47 4.31
N ILE A 155 -7.82 9.61 5.37
CA ILE A 155 -8.39 10.90 5.82
C ILE A 155 -7.34 11.61 6.68
N ARG A 156 -6.92 12.82 6.28
CA ARG A 156 -5.92 13.61 6.99
C ARG A 156 -6.39 13.96 8.40
N GLY A 157 -5.44 13.92 9.35
CA GLY A 157 -5.69 14.22 10.76
C GLY A 157 -6.20 13.05 11.62
N LEU A 158 -6.39 11.86 11.03
CA LEU A 158 -6.75 10.64 11.75
C LEU A 158 -5.66 9.59 11.57
N SER A 159 -5.21 8.94 12.65
CA SER A 159 -4.19 7.89 12.55
C SER A 159 -4.65 6.72 11.67
N LEU A 160 -3.68 6.12 10.97
CA LEU A 160 -3.86 4.96 10.10
C LEU A 160 -4.22 3.69 10.91
N PRO A 161 -4.75 2.63 10.27
CA PRO A 161 -5.23 1.43 10.95
C PRO A 161 -4.28 0.79 12.00
N PRO A 162 -2.94 0.77 11.82
CA PRO A 162 -2.02 0.27 12.83
C PRO A 162 -2.13 0.99 14.18
N ALA A 163 -2.33 2.32 14.16
CA ALA A 163 -2.26 3.16 15.35
C ALA A 163 -3.63 3.70 15.82
N CYS A 164 -4.63 3.78 14.94
CA CYS A 164 -5.91 4.39 15.25
C CYS A 164 -6.55 3.83 16.54
N THR A 165 -7.09 4.74 17.34
CA THR A 165 -7.98 4.40 18.45
C THR A 165 -9.36 3.99 17.92
N ARG A 166 -10.21 3.42 18.78
CA ARG A 166 -11.62 3.15 18.42
C ARG A 166 -12.37 4.43 18.02
N ALA A 167 -12.06 5.56 18.66
CA ALA A 167 -12.71 6.84 18.37
C ALA A 167 -12.32 7.36 16.98
N GLU A 168 -11.04 7.37 16.64
CA GLU A 168 -10.58 7.79 15.31
C GLU A 168 -11.15 6.88 14.21
N ARG A 169 -11.14 5.56 14.42
CA ARG A 169 -11.71 4.61 13.46
C ARG A 169 -13.20 4.86 13.19
N ARG A 170 -13.97 5.15 14.24
CA ARG A 170 -15.39 5.52 14.13
C ARG A 170 -15.58 6.87 13.44
N GLU A 171 -14.67 7.82 13.64
CA GLU A 171 -14.72 9.11 12.91
C GLU A 171 -14.43 8.90 11.42
N VAL A 172 -13.45 8.06 11.06
CA VAL A 172 -13.23 7.67 9.65
C VAL A 172 -14.49 7.06 9.05
N GLU A 173 -15.13 6.10 9.75
CA GLU A 173 -16.38 5.48 9.29
C GLU A 173 -17.45 6.53 9.04
N LYS A 174 -17.71 7.41 10.02
CA LYS A 174 -18.71 8.46 9.93
C LYS A 174 -18.44 9.42 8.77
N VAL A 175 -17.23 9.96 8.66
CA VAL A 175 -16.83 10.90 7.59
C VAL A 175 -17.05 10.29 6.22
N VAL A 176 -16.61 9.05 6.04
CA VAL A 176 -16.73 8.36 4.76
C VAL A 176 -18.20 8.03 4.46
N VAL A 177 -18.94 7.46 5.41
CA VAL A 177 -20.36 7.11 5.20
C VAL A 177 -21.22 8.34 4.88
N ASP A 178 -20.99 9.46 5.58
CA ASP A 178 -21.69 10.72 5.32
C ASP A 178 -21.41 11.25 3.91
N ALA A 179 -20.16 11.15 3.44
CA ALA A 179 -19.81 11.51 2.07
C ALA A 179 -20.46 10.56 1.06
N LEU A 180 -20.44 9.25 1.30
CA LEU A 180 -21.01 8.25 0.39
C LEU A 180 -22.53 8.34 0.27
N ALA A 181 -23.23 8.81 1.30
CA ALA A 181 -24.67 9.12 1.23
C ALA A 181 -25.00 10.25 0.23
N GLY A 182 -24.02 11.09 -0.12
CA GLY A 182 -24.15 12.15 -1.11
C GLY A 182 -24.04 11.69 -2.56
N LEU A 183 -23.59 10.44 -2.82
CA LEU A 183 -23.44 9.91 -4.18
C LEU A 183 -24.79 9.68 -4.85
N LYS A 184 -24.89 10.05 -6.14
CA LYS A 184 -26.14 10.03 -6.93
C LYS A 184 -25.97 9.24 -8.22
N GLY A 185 -27.07 9.02 -8.93
CA GLY A 185 -27.06 8.36 -10.24
C GLY A 185 -26.61 6.91 -10.15
N ASP A 186 -25.73 6.49 -11.07
CA ASP A 186 -25.14 5.15 -11.11
C ASP A 186 -24.15 4.89 -9.97
N LEU A 187 -23.71 5.95 -9.27
CA LEU A 187 -22.88 5.87 -8.07
C LEU A 187 -23.71 5.82 -6.78
N ALA A 188 -25.03 5.98 -6.81
CA ALA A 188 -25.86 5.84 -5.61
C ALA A 188 -25.77 4.40 -5.05
N GLY A 189 -25.70 4.28 -3.72
CA GLY A 189 -25.42 2.99 -3.07
C GLY A 189 -25.80 2.94 -1.60
N THR A 190 -25.50 1.82 -0.97
CA THR A 190 -25.86 1.53 0.42
C THR A 190 -24.62 1.09 1.20
N TYR A 191 -24.52 1.55 2.45
CA TYR A 191 -23.50 1.13 3.41
C TYR A 191 -24.01 -0.02 4.27
N TYR A 192 -23.16 -1.02 4.48
CA TYR A 192 -23.41 -2.18 5.34
C TYR A 192 -22.29 -2.25 6.38
N SER A 193 -22.64 -1.99 7.65
CA SER A 193 -21.72 -2.14 8.78
C SER A 193 -21.54 -3.62 9.11
N LEU A 194 -20.29 -4.10 9.22
CA LEU A 194 -20.00 -5.48 9.60
C LEU A 194 -20.51 -5.83 11.01
N THR A 195 -20.73 -4.83 11.87
CA THR A 195 -21.24 -5.06 13.24
C THR A 195 -22.72 -5.41 13.24
N HIS A 196 -23.48 -4.93 12.25
CA HIS A 196 -24.94 -5.06 12.18
C HIS A 196 -25.41 -5.84 10.95
N MET A 197 -24.48 -6.37 10.15
CA MET A 197 -24.76 -7.18 8.97
C MET A 197 -25.39 -8.50 9.39
N THR A 198 -26.46 -8.89 8.71
CA THR A 198 -27.07 -10.22 8.88
C THR A 198 -26.22 -11.30 8.22
N ASP A 199 -26.33 -12.55 8.69
CA ASP A 199 -25.63 -13.70 8.08
C ASP A 199 -25.97 -13.84 6.58
N GLN A 200 -27.20 -13.51 6.18
CA GLN A 200 -27.62 -13.55 4.77
C GLN A 200 -26.93 -12.48 3.92
N GLU A 201 -26.87 -11.23 4.40
CA GLU A 201 -26.15 -10.15 3.72
C GLU A 201 -24.66 -10.46 3.62
N GLN A 202 -24.09 -10.98 4.71
CA GLN A 202 -22.70 -11.39 4.75
C GLN A 202 -22.41 -12.47 3.71
N GLN A 203 -23.21 -13.54 3.69
CA GLN A 203 -23.04 -14.62 2.73
C GLN A 203 -23.19 -14.12 1.29
N GLN A 204 -24.17 -13.25 1.01
CA GLN A 204 -24.36 -12.67 -0.32
C GLN A 204 -23.14 -11.87 -0.77
N LEU A 205 -22.53 -11.07 0.11
CA LEU A 205 -21.34 -10.28 -0.20
C LEU A 205 -20.08 -11.14 -0.35
N ILE A 206 -20.01 -12.29 0.34
CA ILE A 206 -18.96 -13.30 0.15
C ILE A 206 -19.10 -13.96 -1.22
N ASP A 207 -20.32 -14.41 -1.57
CA ASP A 207 -20.62 -15.08 -2.83
C ASP A 207 -20.36 -14.17 -4.04
N ASP A 208 -20.62 -12.88 -3.88
CA ASP A 208 -20.34 -11.88 -4.90
C ASP A 208 -18.84 -11.48 -4.99
N HIS A 209 -17.99 -11.99 -4.09
CA HIS A 209 -16.58 -11.63 -3.91
C HIS A 209 -16.35 -10.15 -3.59
N PHE A 210 -17.26 -9.54 -2.83
CA PHE A 210 -17.21 -8.14 -2.42
C PHE A 210 -16.75 -7.94 -0.99
N LEU A 211 -17.06 -8.87 -0.10
CA LEU A 211 -16.67 -8.76 1.30
C LEU A 211 -15.18 -9.01 1.49
N PHE A 212 -14.58 -8.27 2.42
CA PHE A 212 -13.29 -8.61 2.98
C PHE A 212 -13.48 -9.41 4.27
N ASP A 213 -12.67 -10.44 4.45
CA ASP A 213 -12.71 -11.27 5.65
C ASP A 213 -12.03 -10.59 6.84
N LYS A 214 -12.24 -11.14 8.03
CA LYS A 214 -11.43 -10.80 9.20
C LYS A 214 -9.95 -10.95 8.82
N PRO A 215 -9.10 -9.94 9.09
CA PRO A 215 -7.67 -10.05 8.82
C PRO A 215 -7.05 -11.25 9.54
N VAL A 216 -6.73 -12.29 8.78
CA VAL A 216 -6.01 -13.50 9.25
C VAL A 216 -4.54 -13.49 8.82
N SER A 217 -4.18 -12.63 7.88
CA SER A 217 -2.79 -12.50 7.43
C SER A 217 -1.92 -12.03 8.59
N PRO A 218 -0.82 -12.72 8.90
CA PRO A 218 0.06 -12.32 9.99
C PRO A 218 0.71 -10.95 9.72
N LEU A 219 0.81 -10.53 8.45
CA LEU A 219 1.27 -9.19 8.08
C LEU A 219 0.35 -8.08 8.61
N LEU A 220 -0.96 -8.33 8.69
CA LEU A 220 -1.98 -7.39 9.18
C LEU A 220 -2.19 -7.50 10.70
N THR A 221 -2.11 -8.71 11.26
CA THR A 221 -2.30 -8.89 12.71
C THR A 221 -1.09 -8.41 13.49
N CYS A 222 0.14 -8.67 13.03
CA CYS A 222 1.37 -8.21 13.67
C CYS A 222 1.59 -6.69 13.53
N SER A 223 0.92 -6.02 12.58
CA SER A 223 0.88 -4.56 12.48
C SER A 223 -0.27 -3.93 13.29
N GLY A 224 -1.01 -4.71 14.07
CA GLY A 224 -2.09 -4.19 14.91
C GLY A 224 -3.36 -3.77 14.16
N MET A 225 -3.52 -4.12 12.88
CA MET A 225 -4.64 -3.66 12.05
C MET A 225 -5.95 -4.43 12.32
N ALA A 226 -5.87 -5.57 12.99
CA ALA A 226 -7.03 -6.41 13.36
C ALA A 226 -7.69 -6.02 14.70
N ARG A 227 -7.23 -4.96 15.37
CA ARG A 227 -7.75 -4.53 16.68
C ARG A 227 -9.23 -4.18 16.62
N ASP A 228 -9.95 -4.54 17.69
CA ASP A 228 -11.38 -4.27 17.93
C ASP A 228 -12.33 -4.78 16.83
N TRP A 229 -11.92 -5.74 16.00
CA TRP A 229 -12.77 -6.26 14.92
C TRP A 229 -14.12 -6.80 15.44
N PRO A 230 -15.28 -6.50 14.79
CA PRO A 230 -15.46 -5.73 13.55
C PRO A 230 -15.84 -4.24 13.74
N ASP A 231 -15.56 -3.63 14.90
CA ASP A 231 -15.96 -2.25 15.23
C ASP A 231 -15.52 -1.26 14.15
N ALA A 232 -16.49 -0.46 13.68
CA ALA A 232 -16.36 0.58 12.66
C ALA A 232 -15.81 0.11 11.30
N ARG A 233 -16.02 -1.16 10.95
CA ARG A 233 -15.73 -1.71 9.62
C ARG A 233 -17.01 -1.94 8.85
N GLY A 234 -16.93 -1.74 7.54
CA GLY A 234 -18.05 -2.01 6.67
C GLY A 234 -17.70 -1.90 5.21
N ILE A 235 -18.71 -2.17 4.40
CA ILE A 235 -18.64 -2.09 2.96
C ILE A 235 -19.78 -1.23 2.45
N TRP A 236 -19.46 -0.30 1.57
CA TRP A 236 -20.43 0.40 0.77
C TRP A 236 -20.31 -0.10 -0.68
N HIS A 237 -21.43 -0.21 -1.38
CA HIS A 237 -21.41 -0.41 -2.82
C HIS A 237 -22.59 0.27 -3.50
N ASN A 238 -22.40 0.66 -4.76
CA ASN A 238 -23.48 1.17 -5.59
C ASN A 238 -24.54 0.09 -5.87
N ASN A 239 -25.73 0.51 -6.31
CA ASN A 239 -26.87 -0.38 -6.54
C ASN A 239 -26.59 -1.50 -7.57
N THR A 240 -25.68 -1.26 -8.51
CA THR A 240 -25.30 -2.23 -9.55
C THR A 240 -24.07 -3.07 -9.19
N LYS A 241 -23.50 -2.87 -7.99
CA LYS A 241 -22.31 -3.58 -7.48
C LYS A 241 -21.09 -3.51 -8.40
N THR A 242 -20.89 -2.36 -9.04
CA THR A 242 -19.78 -2.06 -9.94
C THR A 242 -18.80 -1.02 -9.40
N PHE A 243 -19.17 -0.34 -8.30
CA PHE A 243 -18.34 0.58 -7.54
C PHE A 243 -18.52 0.29 -6.05
N LEU A 244 -17.42 -0.02 -5.36
CA LEU A 244 -17.40 -0.49 -3.97
C LEU A 244 -16.35 0.26 -3.17
N ILE A 245 -16.62 0.45 -1.89
CA ILE A 245 -15.70 1.08 -0.94
C ILE A 245 -15.67 0.25 0.33
N TRP A 246 -14.51 -0.32 0.65
CA TRP A 246 -14.27 -0.92 1.96
C TRP A 246 -13.81 0.16 2.92
N ILE A 247 -14.32 0.12 4.15
CA ILE A 247 -14.06 1.11 5.19
C ILE A 247 -13.35 0.43 6.36
N ASN A 248 -12.20 0.98 6.77
CA ASN A 248 -11.39 0.58 7.92
C ASN A 248 -10.86 -0.87 7.90
N GLU A 249 -10.54 -1.41 6.71
CA GLU A 249 -9.84 -2.69 6.56
C GLU A 249 -8.31 -2.49 6.65
N GLU A 250 -7.59 -2.52 5.52
CA GLU A 250 -6.13 -2.31 5.47
C GLU A 250 -5.75 -0.82 5.44
N ASP A 251 -6.67 0.03 5.02
CA ASP A 251 -6.55 1.48 4.96
C ASP A 251 -7.89 2.10 5.39
N HIS A 252 -7.97 3.43 5.58
CA HIS A 252 -9.25 4.09 5.91
C HIS A 252 -10.31 3.76 4.87
N THR A 253 -9.94 3.83 3.59
CA THR A 253 -10.80 3.40 2.49
C THR A 253 -10.03 2.59 1.45
N ARG A 254 -10.69 1.58 0.87
CA ARG A 254 -10.30 0.97 -0.41
C ARG A 254 -11.40 1.16 -1.42
N VAL A 255 -11.15 2.04 -2.39
CA VAL A 255 -12.09 2.38 -3.47
C VAL A 255 -11.86 1.45 -4.65
N ILE A 256 -12.92 0.82 -5.14
CA ILE A 256 -12.88 -0.26 -6.12
C ILE A 256 -13.92 0.01 -7.20
N SER A 257 -13.50 -0.06 -8.46
CA SER A 257 -14.40 -0.19 -9.61
C SER A 257 -14.14 -1.54 -10.26
N MET A 258 -15.18 -2.31 -10.53
CA MET A 258 -15.04 -3.62 -11.18
C MET A 258 -16.27 -4.00 -11.98
N GLU A 259 -16.09 -4.87 -12.97
CA GLU A 259 -17.17 -5.53 -13.71
C GLU A 259 -16.68 -6.83 -14.36
N LYS A 260 -17.63 -7.69 -14.77
CA LYS A 260 -17.34 -8.85 -15.61
C LYS A 260 -16.95 -8.40 -17.02
N GLY A 261 -16.16 -9.22 -17.72
CA GLY A 261 -15.68 -8.93 -19.07
C GLY A 261 -14.47 -8.00 -19.12
N GLY A 262 -14.19 -7.49 -20.32
CA GLY A 262 -12.90 -6.92 -20.69
C GLY A 262 -12.86 -5.39 -20.83
N ASN A 263 -13.92 -4.67 -20.44
CA ASN A 263 -14.02 -3.23 -20.68
C ASN A 263 -13.33 -2.38 -19.59
N MET A 264 -12.01 -2.52 -19.48
CA MET A 264 -11.17 -1.74 -18.57
C MET A 264 -11.36 -0.23 -18.71
N LYS A 265 -11.63 0.29 -19.91
CA LYS A 265 -11.87 1.73 -20.09
C LYS A 265 -13.10 2.21 -19.33
N ARG A 266 -14.21 1.47 -19.38
CA ARG A 266 -15.42 1.80 -18.61
C ARG A 266 -15.21 1.64 -17.11
N VAL A 267 -14.49 0.60 -16.69
CA VAL A 267 -14.12 0.40 -15.28
C VAL A 267 -13.32 1.59 -14.76
N PHE A 268 -12.31 2.03 -15.52
CA PHE A 268 -11.45 3.15 -15.13
C PHE A 268 -12.18 4.49 -15.19
N ASP A 269 -13.09 4.69 -16.14
CA ASP A 269 -13.91 5.90 -16.22
C ASP A 269 -14.82 6.07 -14.99
N ARG A 270 -15.52 5.00 -14.61
CA ARG A 270 -16.32 4.96 -13.38
C ARG A 270 -15.44 5.15 -12.13
N PHE A 271 -14.25 4.54 -12.12
CA PHE A 271 -13.29 4.70 -11.02
C PHE A 271 -12.89 6.16 -10.83
N CYS A 272 -12.44 6.83 -11.90
CA CYS A 272 -12.01 8.23 -11.83
C CYS A 272 -13.17 9.17 -11.46
N THR A 273 -14.35 8.95 -12.04
CA THR A 273 -15.54 9.76 -11.75
C THR A 273 -15.98 9.60 -10.30
N GLY A 274 -16.11 8.36 -9.83
CA GLY A 274 -16.51 8.07 -8.45
C GLY A 274 -15.48 8.58 -7.43
N LEU A 275 -14.19 8.40 -7.69
CA LEU A 275 -13.14 8.84 -6.77
C LEU A 275 -13.10 10.37 -6.63
N LYS A 276 -13.25 11.13 -7.73
CA LYS A 276 -13.34 12.59 -7.70
C LYS A 276 -14.57 13.07 -6.95
N GLU A 277 -15.72 12.41 -7.13
CA GLU A 277 -16.95 12.80 -6.45
C GLU A 277 -16.90 12.51 -4.94
N VAL A 278 -16.32 11.37 -4.55
CA VAL A 278 -16.07 11.05 -3.12
C VAL A 278 -15.15 12.09 -2.51
N GLU A 279 -14.05 12.45 -3.18
CA GLU A 279 -13.12 13.48 -2.71
C GLU A 279 -13.82 14.83 -2.52
N ARG A 280 -14.61 15.25 -3.51
CA ARG A 280 -15.40 16.48 -3.47
C ARG A 280 -16.34 16.52 -2.25
N LEU A 281 -17.05 15.43 -2.00
CA LEU A 281 -18.01 15.31 -0.88
C LEU A 281 -17.32 15.31 0.50
N ILE A 282 -16.13 14.72 0.60
CA ILE A 282 -15.30 14.75 1.82
C ILE A 282 -14.79 16.18 2.07
N GLN A 283 -14.31 16.87 1.02
CA GLN A 283 -13.85 18.26 1.09
C GLN A 283 -14.97 19.25 1.47
N GLU A 284 -16.20 19.04 1.01
CA GLU A 284 -17.36 19.83 1.42
C GLU A 284 -17.64 19.78 2.94
N LYS A 285 -17.16 18.72 3.61
CA LYS A 285 -17.25 18.55 5.06
C LYS A 285 -16.01 19.04 5.83
N GLY A 286 -15.05 19.64 5.13
CA GLY A 286 -13.82 20.19 5.72
C GLY A 286 -12.72 19.15 5.96
N TRP A 287 -12.82 17.96 5.35
CA TRP A 287 -11.80 16.93 5.43
C TRP A 287 -10.98 16.86 4.16
N GLU A 288 -9.74 16.37 4.27
CA GLU A 288 -8.84 16.18 3.14
C GLU A 288 -8.32 14.74 3.11
N PHE A 289 -7.86 14.31 1.94
CA PHE A 289 -7.02 13.12 1.86
C PHE A 289 -5.56 13.43 2.20
N MET A 290 -4.89 12.49 2.87
CA MET A 290 -3.45 12.56 3.08
C MET A 290 -2.73 12.45 1.73
N TRP A 291 -2.07 13.53 1.31
CA TRP A 291 -1.35 13.61 0.06
C TRP A 291 -0.19 14.62 0.16
N ASN A 292 0.94 14.30 -0.47
CA ASN A 292 2.02 15.26 -0.70
C ASN A 292 2.72 15.00 -2.04
N GLU A 293 3.50 15.98 -2.51
CA GLU A 293 4.11 15.95 -3.84
C GLU A 293 5.14 14.81 -4.01
N ARG A 294 5.89 14.46 -2.96
CA ARG A 294 6.94 13.44 -3.04
C ARG A 294 6.43 12.00 -2.96
N LEU A 295 5.31 11.74 -2.28
CA LEU A 295 4.78 10.40 -2.06
C LEU A 295 3.42 10.16 -2.70
N GLY A 296 2.77 11.18 -3.25
CA GLY A 296 1.39 11.09 -3.70
C GLY A 296 0.43 10.86 -2.53
N TYR A 297 -0.59 10.01 -2.75
CA TYR A 297 -1.51 9.63 -1.70
C TYR A 297 -0.83 8.73 -0.67
N ILE A 298 -1.01 9.09 0.60
CA ILE A 298 -0.44 8.36 1.74
C ILE A 298 -1.41 7.24 2.16
N LEU A 299 -0.85 6.05 2.32
CA LEU A 299 -1.54 4.85 2.80
C LEU A 299 -0.66 4.14 3.82
N THR A 300 -1.22 3.13 4.49
CA THR A 300 -0.58 2.42 5.60
C THR A 300 0.70 1.70 5.20
N CYS A 301 0.65 0.99 4.08
CA CYS A 301 1.77 0.19 3.60
C CYS A 301 2.58 0.98 2.55
N PRO A 302 3.91 1.13 2.70
CA PRO A 302 4.75 1.82 1.72
C PRO A 302 4.60 1.30 0.28
N SER A 303 4.21 0.04 0.10
CA SER A 303 3.98 -0.53 -1.24
C SER A 303 2.77 0.06 -1.99
N ASN A 304 1.88 0.77 -1.28
CA ASN A 304 0.66 1.37 -1.80
C ASN A 304 0.73 2.91 -1.89
N LEU A 305 1.90 3.52 -1.70
CA LEU A 305 2.08 4.96 -1.93
C LEU A 305 1.87 5.35 -3.40
N GLY A 306 1.79 6.66 -3.64
CA GLY A 306 1.65 7.25 -4.95
C GLY A 306 0.19 7.26 -5.37
N THR A 307 -0.11 6.45 -6.38
CA THR A 307 -1.48 6.27 -6.86
C THR A 307 -2.31 5.38 -5.95
N GLY A 308 -1.65 4.52 -5.15
CA GLY A 308 -2.27 3.35 -4.50
C GLY A 308 -2.92 2.36 -5.47
N LEU A 309 -2.75 2.57 -6.77
CA LEU A 309 -3.57 1.96 -7.79
C LEU A 309 -3.12 0.55 -8.11
N ARG A 310 -4.09 -0.35 -8.18
CA ARG A 310 -3.94 -1.67 -8.77
C ARG A 310 -5.07 -1.90 -9.75
N ALA A 311 -4.77 -1.74 -11.04
CA ALA A 311 -5.60 -2.17 -12.14
C ALA A 311 -5.20 -3.58 -12.54
N GLY A 312 -6.19 -4.42 -12.83
CA GLY A 312 -5.95 -5.80 -13.19
C GLY A 312 -7.15 -6.51 -13.77
N VAL A 313 -6.89 -7.73 -14.22
CA VAL A 313 -7.87 -8.60 -14.84
C VAL A 313 -7.76 -10.01 -14.27
N HIS A 314 -8.89 -10.72 -14.27
CA HIS A 314 -8.84 -12.17 -14.28
C HIS A 314 -8.73 -12.62 -15.74
N VAL A 315 -7.63 -13.26 -16.09
CA VAL A 315 -7.34 -13.71 -17.45
C VAL A 315 -6.97 -15.20 -17.47
N ASN A 316 -7.57 -15.93 -18.39
CA ASN A 316 -7.31 -17.35 -18.60
C ASN A 316 -6.19 -17.55 -19.63
N LEU A 317 -5.07 -18.15 -19.23
CA LEU A 317 -3.84 -18.29 -20.03
C LEU A 317 -3.26 -19.71 -19.98
N PRO A 318 -3.99 -20.75 -20.45
CA PRO A 318 -3.64 -22.16 -20.24
C PRO A 318 -2.35 -22.63 -20.90
N LYS A 319 -1.91 -21.99 -22.01
CA LYS A 319 -0.64 -22.30 -22.68
C LYS A 319 0.49 -21.44 -22.12
N LEU A 320 0.29 -20.12 -22.07
CA LEU A 320 1.32 -19.18 -21.65
C LEU A 320 1.75 -19.41 -20.20
N SER A 321 0.83 -19.81 -19.31
CA SER A 321 1.18 -20.07 -17.91
C SER A 321 2.15 -21.24 -17.70
N LYS A 322 2.29 -22.11 -18.70
CA LYS A 322 3.22 -23.26 -18.69
C LYS A 322 4.52 -22.96 -19.42
N ASP A 323 4.59 -21.84 -20.13
CA ASP A 323 5.79 -21.43 -20.87
C ASP A 323 6.84 -20.89 -19.89
N PRO A 324 8.11 -21.36 -19.94
CA PRO A 324 9.16 -20.92 -19.04
C PRO A 324 9.48 -19.42 -19.15
N ARG A 325 9.07 -18.76 -20.25
CA ARG A 325 9.27 -17.33 -20.48
C ARG A 325 8.25 -16.45 -19.76
N PHE A 326 7.16 -17.02 -19.21
CA PHE A 326 6.04 -16.25 -18.67
C PHE A 326 6.45 -15.24 -17.59
N THR A 327 7.25 -15.67 -16.61
CA THR A 327 7.75 -14.77 -15.55
C THR A 327 8.54 -13.60 -16.14
N LYS A 328 9.43 -13.87 -17.10
CA LYS A 328 10.25 -12.82 -17.71
C LYS A 328 9.44 -11.85 -18.58
N ILE A 329 8.38 -12.35 -19.22
CA ILE A 329 7.41 -11.51 -19.95
C ILE A 329 6.71 -10.55 -18.98
N LEU A 330 6.19 -11.06 -17.85
CA LEU A 330 5.54 -10.23 -16.83
C LEU A 330 6.49 -9.17 -16.26
N ASP A 331 7.73 -9.56 -15.92
CA ASP A 331 8.74 -8.64 -15.39
C ASP A 331 9.02 -7.49 -16.35
N ASN A 332 9.21 -7.82 -17.64
CA ASN A 332 9.51 -6.82 -18.67
C ASN A 332 8.31 -5.91 -18.97
N LEU A 333 7.08 -6.42 -18.83
CA LEU A 333 5.83 -5.65 -18.97
C LEU A 333 5.44 -4.90 -17.69
N ARG A 334 6.21 -5.02 -16.60
CA ARG A 334 5.89 -4.42 -15.28
C ARG A 334 4.54 -4.88 -14.71
N LEU A 335 4.23 -6.16 -14.93
CA LEU A 335 3.03 -6.81 -14.40
C LEU A 335 3.39 -7.82 -13.30
N GLN A 336 2.43 -8.10 -12.41
CA GLN A 336 2.53 -9.14 -11.39
C GLN A 336 1.37 -10.12 -11.53
N LYS A 337 1.61 -11.40 -11.23
CA LYS A 337 0.58 -12.44 -11.15
C LYS A 337 0.27 -12.83 -9.70
N ARG A 338 -1.01 -13.06 -9.40
CA ARG A 338 -1.50 -13.64 -8.14
C ARG A 338 -2.49 -14.78 -8.43
N GLY A 339 -2.86 -15.54 -7.40
CA GLY A 339 -3.94 -16.51 -7.51
C GLY A 339 -5.31 -15.85 -7.67
N THR A 340 -6.32 -16.66 -7.98
CA THR A 340 -7.65 -16.18 -8.40
C THR A 340 -8.42 -15.47 -7.28
N GLY A 341 -8.13 -15.79 -6.01
CA GLY A 341 -8.72 -15.12 -4.83
C GLY A 341 -7.84 -14.03 -4.23
N GLY A 342 -6.73 -13.64 -4.88
CA GLY A 342 -5.81 -12.60 -4.39
C GLY A 342 -4.46 -13.13 -3.91
N VAL A 343 -3.80 -12.36 -3.04
CA VAL A 343 -2.36 -12.49 -2.71
C VAL A 343 -1.98 -13.76 -1.98
N ASP A 344 -2.90 -14.32 -1.20
CA ASP A 344 -2.65 -15.51 -0.37
C ASP A 344 -3.28 -16.78 -0.97
N THR A 345 -3.76 -16.71 -2.22
CA THR A 345 -4.43 -17.83 -2.89
C THR A 345 -3.61 -18.37 -4.05
N ALA A 346 -3.78 -19.66 -4.35
CA ALA A 346 -3.28 -20.25 -5.58
C ALA A 346 -4.15 -19.87 -6.78
N ALA A 347 -3.61 -19.98 -7.99
CA ALA A 347 -4.43 -19.88 -9.21
C ALA A 347 -5.35 -21.10 -9.31
N VAL A 348 -6.62 -20.87 -9.64
CA VAL A 348 -7.59 -21.94 -9.92
C VAL A 348 -7.53 -22.24 -11.41
N GLY A 349 -7.04 -23.44 -11.76
CA GLY A 349 -6.85 -23.86 -13.14
C GLY A 349 -5.79 -23.01 -13.86
N SER A 350 -6.21 -22.30 -14.90
CA SER A 350 -5.34 -21.44 -15.73
C SER A 350 -5.72 -19.97 -15.66
N THR A 351 -6.51 -19.57 -14.65
CA THR A 351 -6.94 -18.19 -14.44
C THR A 351 -6.03 -17.48 -13.45
N PHE A 352 -5.47 -16.34 -13.87
CA PHE A 352 -4.56 -15.52 -13.07
C PHE A 352 -5.15 -14.13 -12.84
N ASP A 353 -4.91 -13.57 -11.65
CA ASP A 353 -5.03 -12.13 -11.41
C ASP A 353 -3.73 -11.46 -11.89
N ILE A 354 -3.83 -10.75 -13.01
CA ILE A 354 -2.73 -9.98 -13.60
C ILE A 354 -2.98 -8.49 -13.37
N SER A 355 -2.00 -7.78 -12.81
CA SER A 355 -2.11 -6.35 -12.50
C SER A 355 -0.78 -5.62 -12.64
N ASN A 356 -0.80 -4.28 -12.65
CA ASN A 356 0.41 -3.47 -12.57
C ASN A 356 1.22 -3.79 -11.30
N LEU A 357 2.55 -3.82 -11.45
CA LEU A 357 3.48 -4.03 -10.35
C LEU A 357 3.79 -2.72 -9.59
N ASP A 358 4.00 -1.64 -10.35
CA ASP A 358 4.38 -0.31 -9.86
C ASP A 358 3.16 0.51 -9.41
N ARG A 359 3.35 1.43 -8.45
CA ARG A 359 2.29 2.32 -7.95
C ARG A 359 2.74 3.77 -7.73
N LEU A 360 4.05 3.99 -7.57
CA LEU A 360 4.67 5.28 -7.32
C LEU A 360 5.61 5.66 -8.49
N GLY A 361 5.68 6.94 -8.81
CA GLY A 361 6.45 7.48 -9.94
C GLY A 361 5.77 7.42 -11.32
N GLN A 362 4.57 6.86 -11.42
CA GLN A 362 3.73 6.88 -12.63
C GLN A 362 2.31 7.23 -12.25
N SER A 363 1.60 7.97 -13.10
CA SER A 363 0.22 8.38 -12.84
C SER A 363 -0.77 7.22 -13.03
N GLU A 364 -2.01 7.41 -12.56
CA GLU A 364 -3.07 6.41 -12.67
C GLU A 364 -3.34 6.03 -14.14
N VAL A 365 -3.43 7.02 -15.03
CA VAL A 365 -3.57 6.79 -16.49
C VAL A 365 -2.41 5.95 -17.04
N GLN A 366 -1.16 6.27 -16.68
CA GLN A 366 0.02 5.53 -17.15
C GLN A 366 0.02 4.07 -16.68
N LEU A 367 -0.34 3.84 -15.41
CA LEU A 367 -0.42 2.51 -14.84
C LEU A 367 -1.53 1.67 -15.48
N VAL A 368 -2.71 2.26 -15.69
CA VAL A 368 -3.80 1.55 -16.38
C VAL A 368 -3.45 1.28 -17.84
N GLN A 369 -2.76 2.20 -18.53
CA GLN A 369 -2.27 1.96 -19.89
C GLN A 369 -1.27 0.81 -19.94
N THR A 370 -0.36 0.71 -18.96
CA THR A 370 0.58 -0.42 -18.85
C THR A 370 -0.15 -1.76 -18.72
N VAL A 371 -1.23 -1.80 -17.93
CA VAL A 371 -2.08 -3.00 -17.84
C VAL A 371 -2.78 -3.29 -19.15
N VAL A 372 -3.34 -2.28 -19.81
CA VAL A 372 -4.02 -2.45 -21.10
C VAL A 372 -3.07 -3.02 -22.16
N ASP A 373 -1.88 -2.45 -22.30
CA ASP A 373 -0.91 -2.87 -23.30
C ASP A 373 -0.34 -4.26 -22.97
N GLY A 374 0.01 -4.48 -21.71
CA GLY A 374 0.57 -5.74 -21.25
C GLY A 374 -0.42 -6.90 -21.33
N VAL A 375 -1.68 -6.73 -20.92
CA VAL A 375 -2.71 -7.77 -21.02
C VAL A 375 -3.01 -8.13 -22.48
N ASN A 376 -3.08 -7.14 -23.37
CA ASN A 376 -3.24 -7.41 -24.80
C ASN A 376 -2.05 -8.23 -25.35
N TYR A 377 -0.82 -7.93 -24.92
CA TYR A 377 0.35 -8.72 -25.29
C TYR A 377 0.26 -10.17 -24.80
N LEU A 378 -0.16 -10.38 -23.55
CA LEU A 378 -0.34 -11.73 -22.99
C LEU A 378 -1.39 -12.54 -23.77
N ILE A 379 -2.50 -11.91 -24.16
CA ILE A 379 -3.54 -12.53 -24.99
C ILE A 379 -2.99 -12.90 -26.38
N GLU A 380 -2.19 -12.03 -27.01
CA GLU A 380 -1.56 -12.34 -28.28
C GLU A 380 -0.54 -13.48 -28.18
N CYS A 381 0.19 -13.56 -27.06
CA CYS A 381 1.04 -14.72 -26.76
C CYS A 381 0.23 -16.02 -26.62
N GLU A 382 -0.87 -15.99 -25.88
CA GLU A 382 -1.76 -17.15 -25.72
C GLU A 382 -2.30 -17.62 -27.07
N LYS A 383 -2.84 -16.70 -27.89
CA LYS A 383 -3.35 -16.99 -29.24
C LYS A 383 -2.30 -17.61 -30.18
N LYS A 384 -1.03 -17.21 -30.05
CA LYS A 384 0.07 -17.80 -30.83
C LYS A 384 0.36 -19.22 -30.38
N LEU A 385 0.47 -19.44 -29.07
CA LEU A 385 0.73 -20.77 -28.51
C LEU A 385 -0.42 -21.75 -28.80
N GLU A 386 -1.67 -21.29 -28.81
CA GLU A 386 -2.84 -22.08 -29.23
C GLU A 386 -2.73 -22.58 -30.68
N LYS A 387 -2.08 -21.79 -31.56
CA LYS A 387 -1.82 -22.13 -32.97
C LYS A 387 -0.49 -22.86 -33.18
N GLY A 388 0.22 -23.23 -32.12
CA GLY A 388 1.55 -23.84 -32.20
C GLY A 388 2.65 -22.90 -32.71
N GLN A 389 2.47 -21.59 -32.59
CA GLN A 389 3.43 -20.57 -33.01
C GLN A 389 4.31 -20.12 -31.84
N ASP A 390 5.54 -19.70 -32.15
CA ASP A 390 6.47 -19.19 -31.14
C ASP A 390 6.13 -17.76 -30.69
N ILE A 391 6.52 -17.43 -29.45
CA ILE A 391 6.34 -16.12 -28.81
C ILE A 391 7.69 -15.49 -28.51
N LYS A 392 7.72 -14.17 -28.32
CA LYS A 392 8.94 -13.44 -27.95
C LYS A 392 8.82 -12.91 -26.54
N ILE A 393 9.96 -12.63 -25.92
CA ILE A 393 10.00 -11.82 -24.70
C ILE A 393 10.02 -10.35 -25.15
N PRO A 394 9.08 -9.50 -24.70
CA PRO A 394 9.10 -8.09 -25.05
C PRO A 394 10.32 -7.42 -24.39
N PRO A 395 10.88 -6.33 -24.96
CA PRO A 395 11.91 -5.57 -24.24
C PRO A 395 11.34 -5.01 -22.93
N PRO A 396 12.17 -4.80 -21.88
CA PRO A 396 11.70 -4.15 -20.66
C PRO A 396 11.12 -2.76 -20.96
N VAL A 397 9.95 -2.44 -20.39
CA VAL A 397 9.39 -1.08 -20.43
C VAL A 397 10.41 -0.14 -19.76
N ARG A 398 10.98 0.78 -20.55
CA ARG A 398 11.94 1.77 -20.05
C ARG A 398 11.19 2.86 -19.27
N LYS A 399 11.77 3.28 -18.15
CA LYS A 399 11.32 4.45 -17.39
C LYS A 399 11.65 5.73 -18.16
#